data_AF-A0A6A6G510-F1
#
_entry.id   AF-A0A6A6G510-F1
#
_cell.length_a   1.000
_cell.length_b   1.000
_cell.length_c   1.000
_cell.angle_alpha   90.00
_cell.angle_beta   90.00
_cell.angle_gamma   90.00
#
_symmetry.space_group_name_H-M   'P 1'
#
loop_
_entity.id
_entity.type
_entity.pdbx_description
1 polymer ?
#
loop_
_entity_poly.entity_id
_entity_poly.type
_entity_poly.pdbx_seq_one_letter_code
_entity_poly.pdbx_strand_id
1 'polypeptide(L)'
;MAAVDTVAQFGAELKDGFKPVNAWVSGGIAWLDDVQSFYRERSAIEKEYSQKLSALAKKYYERKSKKSSSLSVGDTPTVTPGSLESASMTTWGVQLTTLESRAAEHDRFSNQLITGLADPIKNLGTRLEDLRKHHSDFAAKLEKERDGTYAELKKTKGKYDSVCQDVENKRKKQDGAFDHGRSKAAAAFNQQQEDMRNVKNTYLIAINVTNKQKERYYNEYVPELLDSLQDLSETRISNMAIDPTSQVFLRNILTKSKSSLTELRKDVDAKRREVEGAKRVRGLIREGKDKRDEASVLQSQFYLQEQLHESERKKITAEVEVATIASVVGDISVGAKQHAFKAQTFKIPTNCDLCGERIWGLSAKGFDCKDCGFTCHNKCEMKVPADCPAAQLASMAMEQATAHVSADATR
;
A
#
# COMPACT_ATOMS: atom_id res chain seq x y z
N MET A 1 8.05 3.22 31.80
CA MET A 1 7.17 3.39 30.63
C MET A 1 8.05 3.84 29.50
N ALA A 2 8.33 2.96 28.54
CA ALA A 2 9.03 3.37 27.33
C ALA A 2 8.14 4.40 26.63
N ALA A 3 8.66 5.60 26.38
CA ALA A 3 8.00 6.56 25.51
C ALA A 3 7.78 5.84 24.18
N VAL A 4 6.52 5.71 23.79
CA VAL A 4 6.17 5.35 22.42
C VAL A 4 6.88 6.39 21.56
N ASP A 5 7.81 5.97 20.69
CA ASP A 5 8.37 6.83 19.65
C ASP A 5 7.17 7.35 18.84
N THR A 6 6.71 8.55 19.18
CA THR A 6 5.67 9.24 18.43
C THR A 6 6.27 9.51 17.06
N VAL A 7 5.69 8.86 16.03
CA VAL A 7 6.06 9.08 14.63
C VAL A 7 6.17 10.58 14.39
N ALA A 8 7.35 11.05 13.99
CA ALA A 8 7.59 12.48 13.80
C ALA A 8 6.60 13.04 12.78
N GLN A 9 5.92 14.12 13.15
CA GLN A 9 4.93 14.81 12.31
C GLN A 9 5.54 16.09 11.75
N PHE A 10 5.37 16.33 10.45
CA PHE A 10 5.88 17.53 9.79
C PHE A 10 5.33 18.81 10.43
N GLY A 11 4.08 18.83 10.84
CA GLY A 11 3.47 19.99 11.49
C GLY A 11 4.08 20.33 12.84
N ALA A 12 4.57 19.32 13.58
CA ALA A 12 5.25 19.54 14.86
C ALA A 12 6.68 20.09 14.67
N GLU A 13 7.41 19.55 13.69
CA GLU A 13 8.85 19.76 13.52
C GLU A 13 9.21 20.89 12.53
N LEU A 14 8.37 21.15 11.54
CA LEU A 14 8.67 22.00 10.39
C LEU A 14 7.73 23.20 10.27
N LYS A 15 7.44 23.89 11.38
CA LYS A 15 6.38 24.92 11.51
C LYS A 15 6.29 26.00 10.41
N ASP A 16 7.40 26.33 9.74
CA ASP A 16 7.47 27.28 8.60
C ASP A 16 7.90 26.64 7.27
N GLY A 17 7.89 25.31 7.23
CA GLY A 17 8.48 24.47 6.20
C GLY A 17 7.59 24.17 5.00
N PHE A 18 6.47 24.88 4.81
CA PHE A 18 5.52 24.53 3.73
C PHE A 18 6.20 24.48 2.35
N LYS A 19 6.97 25.51 1.97
CA LYS A 19 7.64 25.56 0.67
C LYS A 19 8.61 24.39 0.44
N PRO A 20 9.58 24.12 1.34
CA PRO A 20 10.48 22.97 1.16
C PRO A 20 9.75 21.63 1.22
N VAL A 21 8.73 21.45 2.07
CA VAL A 21 7.96 20.21 2.15
C VAL A 21 7.13 20.00 0.87
N ASN A 22 6.44 21.01 0.38
CA ASN A 22 5.69 20.93 -0.86
C ASN A 22 6.60 20.64 -2.07
N ALA A 23 7.79 21.23 -2.12
CA ALA A 23 8.80 20.92 -3.14
C ALA A 23 9.30 19.48 -3.04
N TRP A 24 9.55 18.98 -1.82
CA TRP A 24 9.94 17.59 -1.58
C TRP A 24 8.85 16.60 -2.02
N VAL A 25 7.58 16.86 -1.68
CA VAL A 25 6.43 16.06 -2.12
C VAL A 25 6.30 16.09 -3.65
N SER A 26 6.41 17.27 -4.26
CA SER A 26 6.36 17.42 -5.72
C SER A 26 7.47 16.62 -6.42
N GLY A 27 8.71 16.67 -5.91
CA GLY A 27 9.81 15.86 -6.44
C GLY A 27 9.56 14.35 -6.30
N GLY A 28 8.98 13.93 -5.17
CA GLY A 28 8.57 12.55 -4.96
C GLY A 28 7.49 12.08 -5.94
N ILE A 29 6.51 12.93 -6.26
CA ILE A 29 5.47 12.63 -7.24
C ILE A 29 6.05 12.58 -8.66
N ALA A 30 6.89 13.56 -9.03
CA ALA A 30 7.53 13.60 -10.35
C ALA A 30 8.40 12.37 -10.63
N TRP A 31 9.07 11.82 -9.60
CA TRP A 31 9.84 10.59 -9.75
C TRP A 31 9.00 9.36 -10.18
N LEU A 32 7.68 9.37 -9.98
CA LEU A 32 6.80 8.30 -10.49
C LEU A 32 6.83 8.22 -12.03
N ASP A 33 7.09 9.34 -12.72
CA ASP A 33 7.22 9.36 -14.17
C ASP A 33 8.45 8.58 -14.64
N ASP A 34 9.55 8.62 -13.89
CA ASP A 34 10.75 7.81 -14.18
C ASP A 34 10.43 6.32 -14.01
N VAL A 35 9.72 5.97 -12.92
CA VAL A 35 9.37 4.58 -12.61
C VAL A 35 8.44 3.99 -13.66
N GLN A 36 7.38 4.70 -14.08
CA GLN A 36 6.51 4.20 -15.13
C GLN A 36 7.23 4.13 -16.49
N SER A 37 8.12 5.09 -16.80
CA SER A 37 8.88 5.11 -18.05
C SER A 37 9.80 3.90 -18.16
N PHE A 38 10.47 3.52 -17.06
CA PHE A 38 11.26 2.30 -16.98
C PHE A 38 10.45 1.06 -17.40
N TYR A 39 9.22 0.90 -16.89
CA TYR A 39 8.37 -0.24 -17.26
C TYR A 39 7.91 -0.20 -18.72
N ARG A 40 7.72 0.99 -19.31
CA ARG A 40 7.40 1.13 -20.74
C ARG A 40 8.59 0.75 -21.63
N GLU A 41 9.78 1.21 -21.28
CA GLU A 41 11.00 0.84 -21.99
C GLU A 41 11.27 -0.66 -21.88
N ARG A 42 11.12 -1.24 -20.69
CA ARG A 42 11.21 -2.69 -20.49
C ARG A 42 10.17 -3.46 -21.30
N SER A 43 8.91 -2.99 -21.33
CA SER A 43 7.87 -3.59 -22.18
C SER A 43 8.26 -3.58 -23.66
N ALA A 44 8.83 -2.48 -24.16
CA ALA A 44 9.29 -2.39 -25.55
C ALA A 44 10.36 -3.44 -25.87
N ILE A 45 11.32 -3.66 -24.96
CA ILE A 45 12.36 -4.69 -25.10
C ILE A 45 11.75 -6.09 -25.15
N GLU A 46 10.83 -6.41 -24.22
CA GLU A 46 10.16 -7.71 -24.17
C GLU A 46 9.33 -7.97 -25.44
N LYS A 47 8.67 -6.93 -25.95
CA LYS A 47 7.87 -6.98 -27.18
C LYS A 47 8.75 -7.19 -28.41
N GLU A 48 9.89 -6.51 -28.49
CA GLU A 48 10.86 -6.72 -29.57
C GLU A 48 11.43 -8.15 -29.54
N TYR A 49 11.75 -8.67 -28.35
CA TYR A 49 12.23 -10.04 -28.18
C TYR A 49 11.18 -11.06 -28.64
N SER A 50 9.94 -10.90 -28.19
CA SER A 50 8.80 -11.72 -28.65
C SER A 50 8.66 -11.73 -30.18
N GLN A 51 8.65 -10.55 -30.80
CA GLN A 51 8.53 -10.42 -32.26
C GLN A 51 9.67 -11.13 -33.01
N LYS A 52 10.90 -11.00 -32.52
CA LYS A 52 12.06 -11.70 -33.10
C LYS A 52 11.93 -13.21 -32.99
N LEU A 53 11.48 -13.73 -31.84
CA LEU A 53 11.25 -15.16 -31.64
C LEU A 53 10.14 -15.71 -32.54
N SER A 54 8.98 -15.03 -32.61
CA SER A 54 7.85 -15.44 -33.46
C SER A 54 8.22 -15.40 -34.95
N ALA A 55 8.93 -14.34 -35.39
CA ALA A 55 9.43 -14.27 -36.76
C ALA A 55 10.41 -15.40 -37.10
N LEU A 56 11.28 -15.78 -36.15
CA LEU A 56 12.20 -16.90 -36.30
C LEU A 56 11.46 -18.24 -36.41
N ALA A 57 10.51 -18.51 -35.50
CA ALA A 57 9.69 -19.72 -35.53
C ALA A 57 8.91 -19.83 -36.84
N LYS A 58 8.20 -18.76 -37.25
CA LYS A 58 7.45 -18.71 -38.52
C LYS A 58 8.33 -19.01 -39.73
N LYS A 59 9.50 -18.38 -39.83
CA LYS A 59 10.45 -18.60 -40.94
C LYS A 59 10.86 -20.07 -41.06
N TYR A 60 11.08 -20.76 -39.94
CA TYR A 60 11.49 -22.16 -39.96
C TYR A 60 10.31 -23.15 -40.05
N TYR A 61 9.10 -22.77 -39.65
CA TYR A 61 7.88 -23.51 -40.00
C TYR A 61 7.65 -23.55 -41.50
N GLU A 62 7.77 -22.40 -42.19
CA GLU A 62 7.64 -22.34 -43.64
C GLU A 62 8.69 -23.20 -44.36
N ARG A 63 9.94 -23.18 -43.87
CA ARG A 63 11.02 -24.04 -44.38
C ARG A 63 10.77 -25.52 -44.12
N LYS A 64 10.29 -25.88 -42.91
CA LYS A 64 9.88 -27.24 -42.55
C LYS A 64 8.79 -27.72 -43.51
N SER A 65 7.72 -26.95 -43.68
CA SER A 65 6.59 -27.29 -44.56
C SER A 65 7.04 -27.55 -46.00
N LYS A 66 7.95 -26.74 -46.54
CA LYS A 66 8.49 -26.91 -47.91
C LYS A 66 9.31 -28.18 -48.10
N LYS A 67 9.95 -28.70 -47.05
CA LYS A 67 10.79 -29.90 -47.10
C LYS A 67 10.06 -31.18 -46.64
N SER A 68 8.82 -31.07 -46.16
CA SER A 68 8.14 -32.18 -45.47
C SER A 68 7.89 -33.38 -46.35
N SER A 69 7.55 -33.18 -47.62
CA SER A 69 7.35 -34.27 -48.59
C SER A 69 8.65 -34.96 -48.94
N SER A 70 9.64 -34.19 -49.42
CA SER A 70 10.97 -34.69 -49.80
C SER A 70 11.67 -35.45 -48.68
N LEU A 71 11.65 -34.92 -47.43
CA LEU A 71 12.27 -35.58 -46.29
C LEU A 71 11.49 -36.79 -45.76
N SER A 72 10.21 -36.94 -46.10
CA SER A 72 9.39 -38.05 -45.60
C SER A 72 9.27 -39.20 -46.59
N VAL A 73 9.21 -38.91 -47.90
CA VAL A 73 9.02 -39.95 -48.94
C VAL A 73 9.96 -39.84 -50.13
N GLY A 74 10.97 -38.97 -50.07
CA GLY A 74 11.88 -38.72 -51.17
C GLY A 74 11.24 -37.92 -52.30
N ASP A 75 12.06 -37.56 -53.30
CA ASP A 75 11.61 -36.73 -54.42
C ASP A 75 10.77 -37.52 -55.45
N THR A 76 10.86 -38.85 -55.42
CA THR A 76 10.16 -39.76 -56.35
C THR A 76 9.43 -40.89 -55.58
N PRO A 77 8.36 -40.57 -54.84
CA PRO A 77 7.66 -41.56 -54.02
C PRO A 77 6.94 -42.60 -54.89
N THR A 78 7.22 -43.89 -54.66
CA THR A 78 6.59 -45.02 -55.38
C THR A 78 5.21 -45.37 -54.81
N VAL A 79 4.90 -44.93 -53.59
CA VAL A 79 3.61 -45.10 -52.91
C VAL A 79 3.27 -43.81 -52.18
N THR A 80 2.02 -43.38 -52.22
CA THR A 80 1.57 -42.18 -51.48
C THR A 80 1.49 -42.50 -49.99
N PRO A 81 2.20 -41.80 -49.11
CA PRO A 81 2.14 -42.06 -47.68
C PRO A 81 0.84 -41.52 -47.10
N GLY A 82 0.31 -42.18 -46.07
CA GLY A 82 -0.82 -41.66 -45.28
C GLY A 82 -0.44 -40.44 -44.40
N SER A 83 0.84 -40.25 -44.10
CA SER A 83 1.37 -39.10 -43.34
C SER A 83 2.72 -38.65 -43.89
N LEU A 84 2.92 -37.33 -44.02
CA LEU A 84 4.17 -36.69 -44.45
C LEU A 84 5.01 -36.16 -43.27
N GLU A 85 4.78 -36.69 -42.06
CA GLU A 85 5.51 -36.33 -40.84
C GLU A 85 6.42 -37.50 -40.41
N SER A 86 7.73 -37.35 -40.59
CA SER A 86 8.74 -38.24 -40.00
C SER A 86 9.04 -37.86 -38.55
N ALA A 87 9.60 -38.79 -37.75
CA ALA A 87 9.92 -38.55 -36.34
C ALA A 87 10.83 -37.30 -36.13
N SER A 88 11.80 -37.09 -37.03
CA SER A 88 12.66 -35.90 -37.03
C SER A 88 11.87 -34.61 -37.31
N MET A 89 10.91 -34.65 -38.23
CA MET A 89 10.05 -33.51 -38.58
C MET A 89 9.07 -33.16 -37.45
N THR A 90 8.53 -34.17 -36.78
CA THR A 90 7.69 -33.99 -35.60
C THR A 90 8.50 -33.39 -34.46
N THR A 91 9.69 -33.95 -34.16
CA THR A 91 10.58 -33.43 -33.10
C THR A 91 11.01 -32.00 -33.36
N TRP A 92 11.39 -31.67 -34.61
CA TRP A 92 11.70 -30.29 -34.99
C TRP A 92 10.47 -29.38 -34.87
N GLY A 93 9.29 -29.87 -35.24
CA GLY A 93 8.01 -29.17 -35.05
C GLY A 93 7.77 -28.79 -33.59
N VAL A 94 8.03 -29.70 -32.64
CA VAL A 94 7.92 -29.43 -31.20
C VAL A 94 8.85 -28.29 -30.77
N GLN A 95 10.09 -28.23 -31.27
CA GLN A 95 11.02 -27.14 -30.97
C GLN A 95 10.49 -25.78 -31.47
N LEU A 96 9.97 -25.74 -32.71
CA LEU A 96 9.37 -24.54 -33.26
C LEU A 96 8.12 -24.10 -32.49
N THR A 97 7.25 -25.04 -32.09
CA THR A 97 6.06 -24.76 -31.28
C THR A 97 6.45 -24.19 -29.92
N THR A 98 7.49 -24.75 -29.29
CA THR A 98 8.00 -24.29 -28.00
C THR A 98 8.55 -22.86 -28.10
N LEU A 99 9.25 -22.54 -29.20
CA LEU A 99 9.76 -21.19 -29.46
C LEU A 99 8.62 -20.18 -29.66
N GLU A 100 7.59 -20.54 -30.41
CA GLU A 100 6.39 -19.70 -30.60
C GLU A 100 5.64 -19.48 -29.27
N SER A 101 5.53 -20.53 -28.44
CA SER A 101 4.93 -20.41 -27.10
C SER A 101 5.71 -19.43 -26.22
N ARG A 102 7.04 -19.50 -26.23
CA ARG A 102 7.90 -18.52 -25.52
C ARG A 102 7.70 -17.10 -26.04
N ALA A 103 7.63 -16.92 -27.36
CA ALA A 103 7.33 -15.62 -27.96
C ALA A 103 6.00 -15.05 -27.42
N ALA A 104 4.94 -15.87 -27.37
CA ALA A 104 3.65 -15.46 -26.84
C ALA A 104 3.69 -15.13 -25.34
N GLU A 105 4.50 -15.82 -24.53
CA GLU A 105 4.71 -15.49 -23.11
C GLU A 105 5.37 -14.11 -22.95
N HIS A 106 6.42 -13.82 -23.72
CA HIS A 106 7.07 -12.50 -23.70
C HIS A 106 6.14 -11.38 -24.18
N ASP A 107 5.28 -11.62 -25.18
CA ASP A 107 4.29 -10.62 -25.61
C ASP A 107 3.28 -10.32 -24.48
N ARG A 108 2.73 -11.36 -23.85
CA ARG A 108 1.82 -11.21 -22.70
C ARG A 108 2.49 -10.46 -21.56
N PHE A 109 3.73 -10.81 -21.23
CA PHE A 109 4.49 -10.14 -20.19
C PHE A 109 4.72 -8.66 -20.53
N SER A 110 5.07 -8.34 -21.78
CA SER A 110 5.23 -6.96 -22.24
C SER A 110 3.95 -6.13 -22.03
N ASN A 111 2.78 -6.71 -22.31
CA ASN A 111 1.50 -6.04 -22.13
C ASN A 111 1.14 -5.88 -20.64
N GLN A 112 1.50 -6.84 -19.80
CA GLN A 112 1.31 -6.78 -18.35
C GLN A 112 2.18 -5.71 -17.67
N LEU A 113 3.40 -5.49 -18.15
CA LEU A 113 4.25 -4.39 -17.66
C LEU A 113 3.59 -3.01 -17.90
N ILE A 114 2.83 -2.86 -18.98
CA ILE A 114 2.08 -1.64 -19.25
C ILE A 114 0.83 -1.56 -18.39
N THR A 115 -0.07 -2.53 -18.53
CA THR A 115 -1.42 -2.47 -17.94
C THR A 115 -1.42 -2.71 -16.42
N GLY A 116 -0.49 -3.51 -15.91
CA GLY A 116 -0.38 -3.86 -14.50
C GLY A 116 0.56 -2.96 -13.69
N LEU A 117 1.48 -2.23 -14.33
CA LEU A 117 2.48 -1.41 -13.62
C LEU A 117 2.54 0.03 -14.15
N ALA A 118 2.87 0.25 -15.42
CA ALA A 118 3.12 1.60 -15.93
C ALA A 118 1.87 2.50 -15.88
N ASP A 119 0.71 2.00 -16.32
CA ASP A 119 -0.53 2.79 -16.31
C ASP A 119 -1.03 3.09 -14.88
N PRO A 120 -1.06 2.12 -13.95
CA PRO A 120 -1.38 2.40 -12.55
C PRO A 120 -0.46 3.44 -11.90
N ILE A 121 0.86 3.36 -12.11
CA ILE A 121 1.83 4.31 -11.53
C ILE A 121 1.62 5.72 -12.11
N LYS A 122 1.38 5.84 -13.42
CA LYS A 122 1.05 7.12 -14.06
C LYS A 122 -0.23 7.73 -13.49
N ASN A 123 -1.28 6.92 -13.33
CA ASN A 123 -2.56 7.37 -12.78
C ASN A 123 -2.41 7.82 -11.32
N LEU A 124 -1.63 7.09 -10.53
CA LEU A 124 -1.27 7.47 -9.16
C LEU A 124 -0.57 8.84 -9.13
N GLY A 125 0.46 9.04 -9.96
CA GLY A 125 1.17 10.31 -10.03
C GLY A 125 0.28 11.49 -10.39
N THR A 126 -0.61 11.31 -11.38
CA THR A 126 -1.58 12.33 -11.79
C THR A 126 -2.50 12.72 -10.63
N ARG A 127 -3.08 11.72 -9.95
CA ARG A 127 -3.99 11.95 -8.81
C ARG A 127 -3.30 12.65 -7.65
N LEU A 128 -2.08 12.24 -7.30
CA LEU A 128 -1.33 12.84 -6.20
C LEU A 128 -0.92 14.28 -6.51
N GLU A 129 -0.54 14.58 -7.75
CA GLU A 129 -0.20 15.94 -8.17
C GLU A 129 -1.42 16.87 -8.07
N ASP A 130 -2.60 16.41 -8.46
CA ASP A 130 -3.82 17.20 -8.31
C ASP A 130 -4.17 17.45 -6.84
N LEU A 131 -4.03 16.46 -5.96
CA LEU A 131 -4.19 16.66 -4.51
C LEU A 131 -3.16 17.65 -3.95
N ARG A 132 -1.89 17.56 -4.36
CA ARG A 132 -0.83 18.49 -3.94
C ARG A 132 -1.14 19.94 -4.38
N LYS A 133 -1.70 20.16 -5.57
CA LYS A 133 -2.11 21.51 -6.01
C LYS A 133 -3.14 22.14 -5.07
N HIS A 134 -4.12 21.37 -4.59
CA HIS A 134 -5.09 21.88 -3.61
C HIS A 134 -4.40 22.35 -2.31
N HIS A 135 -3.36 21.65 -1.85
CA HIS A 135 -2.56 22.10 -0.69
C HIS A 135 -1.82 23.41 -1.00
N SER A 136 -1.24 23.52 -2.20
CA SER A 136 -0.55 24.73 -2.66
C SER A 136 -1.49 25.95 -2.75
N ASP A 137 -2.69 25.75 -3.27
CA ASP A 137 -3.69 26.82 -3.40
C ASP A 137 -4.19 27.26 -2.02
N PHE A 138 -4.41 26.30 -1.11
CA PHE A 138 -4.80 26.61 0.26
C PHE A 138 -3.70 27.34 1.04
N ALA A 139 -2.43 26.93 0.89
CA ALA A 139 -1.29 27.65 1.48
C ALA A 139 -1.23 29.11 0.98
N ALA A 140 -1.39 29.34 -0.32
CA ALA A 140 -1.40 30.69 -0.89
C ALA A 140 -2.56 31.53 -0.35
N LYS A 141 -3.73 30.93 -0.12
CA LYS A 141 -4.86 31.58 0.52
C LYS A 141 -4.53 32.00 1.97
N LEU A 142 -3.96 31.09 2.77
CA LEU A 142 -3.55 31.39 4.15
C LEU A 142 -2.49 32.50 4.20
N GLU A 143 -1.49 32.47 3.30
CA GLU A 143 -0.48 33.54 3.20
C GLU A 143 -1.12 34.89 2.88
N LYS A 144 -2.06 34.93 1.92
CA LYS A 144 -2.77 36.17 1.55
C LYS A 144 -3.62 36.72 2.70
N GLU A 145 -4.31 35.86 3.45
CA GLU A 145 -5.10 36.26 4.62
C GLU A 145 -4.20 36.84 5.70
N ARG A 146 -3.09 36.16 6.04
CA ARG A 146 -2.08 36.67 6.99
C ARG A 146 -1.54 38.03 6.57
N ASP A 147 -1.09 38.16 5.33
CA ASP A 147 -0.49 39.42 4.84
C ASP A 147 -1.52 40.56 4.82
N GLY A 148 -2.79 40.25 4.54
CA GLY A 148 -3.90 41.20 4.67
C GLY A 148 -4.07 41.72 6.10
N THR A 149 -3.96 40.85 7.11
CA THR A 149 -4.06 41.27 8.52
C THR A 149 -2.89 42.17 8.94
N TYR A 150 -1.68 41.87 8.45
CA TYR A 150 -0.51 42.71 8.69
C TYR A 150 -0.62 44.08 8.02
N ALA A 151 -1.18 44.13 6.81
CA ALA A 151 -1.41 45.38 6.09
C ALA A 151 -2.42 46.28 6.81
N GLU A 152 -3.53 45.72 7.31
CA GLU A 152 -4.53 46.51 8.06
C GLU A 152 -3.99 46.99 9.42
N LEU A 153 -3.17 46.18 10.11
CA LEU A 153 -2.48 46.63 11.32
C LEU A 153 -1.55 47.81 11.03
N LYS A 154 -0.75 47.73 9.96
CA LYS A 154 0.14 48.82 9.54
C LYS A 154 -0.63 50.11 9.23
N LYS A 155 -1.77 49.98 8.56
CA LYS A 155 -2.67 51.11 8.27
C LYS A 155 -3.26 51.73 9.55
N THR A 156 -3.68 50.89 10.49
CA THR A 156 -4.22 51.33 11.79
C THR A 156 -3.15 52.04 12.62
N LYS A 157 -1.92 51.52 12.63
CA LYS A 157 -0.76 52.21 13.22
C LYS A 157 -0.53 53.59 12.59
N GLY A 158 -0.55 53.67 11.25
CA GLY A 158 -0.39 54.94 10.55
C GLY A 158 -1.45 55.99 10.92
N LYS A 159 -2.71 55.57 11.10
CA LYS A 159 -3.76 56.46 11.61
C LYS A 159 -3.45 56.95 13.02
N TYR A 160 -3.05 56.04 13.93
CA TYR A 160 -2.66 56.41 15.29
C TYR A 160 -1.51 57.41 15.32
N ASP A 161 -0.45 57.17 14.54
CA ASP A 161 0.71 58.06 14.43
C ASP A 161 0.29 59.46 13.93
N SER A 162 -0.61 59.52 12.92
CA SER A 162 -1.15 60.79 12.41
C SER A 162 -1.94 61.56 13.47
N VAL A 163 -2.84 60.89 14.21
CA VAL A 163 -3.64 61.57 15.24
C VAL A 163 -2.77 62.02 16.42
N CYS A 164 -1.69 61.30 16.74
CA CYS A 164 -0.70 61.76 17.73
C CYS A 164 -0.02 63.06 17.29
N GLN A 165 0.35 63.16 16.01
CA GLN A 165 0.91 64.40 15.45
C GLN A 165 -0.10 65.56 15.53
N ASP A 166 -1.38 65.30 15.28
CA ASP A 166 -2.43 66.31 15.40
C ASP A 166 -2.63 66.79 16.84
N VAL A 167 -2.58 65.89 17.84
CA VAL A 167 -2.61 66.26 19.26
C VAL A 167 -1.46 67.22 19.58
N GLU A 168 -0.24 66.91 19.13
CA GLU A 168 0.92 67.78 19.36
C GLU A 168 0.77 69.14 18.67
N ASN A 169 0.21 69.17 17.46
CA ASN A 169 -0.08 70.40 16.75
C ASN A 169 -1.13 71.25 17.48
N LYS A 170 -2.17 70.64 18.07
CA LYS A 170 -3.20 71.33 18.85
C LYS A 170 -2.65 71.83 20.19
N ARG A 171 -1.77 71.06 20.85
CA ARG A 171 -1.07 71.46 22.08
C ARG A 171 -0.30 72.76 21.87
N LYS A 172 0.53 72.82 20.83
CA LYS A 172 1.29 74.04 20.47
C LYS A 172 0.38 75.25 20.22
N LYS A 173 -0.79 75.05 19.61
CA LYS A 173 -1.78 76.12 19.37
C LYS A 173 -2.47 76.59 20.65
N GLN A 174 -2.71 75.71 21.60
CA GLN A 174 -3.21 76.07 22.92
C GLN A 174 -2.17 76.87 23.71
N ASP A 175 -0.91 76.42 23.73
CA ASP A 175 0.18 77.06 24.46
C ASP A 175 0.42 78.51 23.97
N GLY A 176 0.19 78.78 22.68
CA GLY A 176 0.33 80.12 22.09
C GLY A 176 -0.92 81.02 22.11
N ALA A 177 -2.02 80.61 22.76
CA ALA A 177 -3.30 81.34 22.68
C ALA A 177 -3.45 82.47 23.75
N PHE A 178 -3.85 83.66 23.29
CA PHE A 178 -4.22 84.83 24.13
C PHE A 178 -5.68 84.76 24.63
N ASP A 179 -6.02 85.60 25.62
CA ASP A 179 -7.17 85.42 26.53
C ASP A 179 -8.53 85.17 25.85
N HIS A 180 -8.87 85.86 24.76
CA HIS A 180 -10.15 85.62 24.05
C HIS A 180 -10.20 84.29 23.26
N GLY A 181 -9.06 83.69 22.90
CA GLY A 181 -8.97 82.45 22.11
C GLY A 181 -8.62 81.20 22.93
N ARG A 182 -8.15 81.37 24.17
CA ARG A 182 -7.60 80.29 25.01
C ARG A 182 -8.61 79.18 25.30
N SER A 183 -9.86 79.52 25.64
CA SER A 183 -10.90 78.52 25.92
C SER A 183 -11.24 77.66 24.69
N LYS A 184 -11.28 78.26 23.50
CA LYS A 184 -11.56 77.54 22.24
C LYS A 184 -10.41 76.62 21.86
N ALA A 185 -9.16 77.08 22.02
CA ALA A 185 -7.96 76.28 21.77
C ALA A 185 -7.86 75.09 22.73
N ALA A 186 -8.17 75.28 24.01
CA ALA A 186 -8.22 74.21 25.02
C ALA A 186 -9.31 73.16 24.71
N ALA A 187 -10.52 73.59 24.31
CA ALA A 187 -11.58 72.66 23.91
C ALA A 187 -11.18 71.82 22.69
N ALA A 188 -10.56 72.44 21.67
CA ALA A 188 -10.08 71.73 20.48
C ALA A 188 -8.94 70.75 20.79
N PHE A 189 -8.06 71.06 21.73
CA PHE A 189 -7.01 70.15 22.19
C PHE A 189 -7.59 68.96 22.95
N ASN A 190 -8.55 69.19 23.85
CA ASN A 190 -9.22 68.13 24.60
C ASN A 190 -9.98 67.17 23.67
N GLN A 191 -10.73 67.71 22.69
CA GLN A 191 -11.39 66.87 21.68
C GLN A 191 -10.40 66.02 20.89
N GLN A 192 -9.27 66.61 20.45
CA GLN A 192 -8.25 65.88 19.71
C GLN A 192 -7.60 64.77 20.56
N GLN A 193 -7.44 64.98 21.88
CA GLN A 193 -6.97 63.94 22.80
C GLN A 193 -7.97 62.78 22.92
N GLU A 194 -9.27 63.04 22.97
CA GLU A 194 -10.30 62.01 22.99
C GLU A 194 -10.30 61.19 21.70
N ASP A 195 -10.21 61.85 20.55
CA ASP A 195 -10.10 61.20 19.25
C ASP A 195 -8.84 60.32 19.19
N MET A 196 -7.70 60.82 19.68
CA MET A 196 -6.46 60.04 19.78
C MET A 196 -6.62 58.81 20.66
N ARG A 197 -7.27 58.94 21.82
CA ARG A 197 -7.52 57.80 22.74
C ARG A 197 -8.38 56.73 22.06
N ASN A 198 -9.39 57.12 21.29
CA ASN A 198 -10.23 56.19 20.52
C ASN A 198 -9.43 55.47 19.43
N VAL A 199 -8.58 56.19 18.69
CA VAL A 199 -7.70 55.59 17.67
C VAL A 199 -6.63 54.70 18.31
N LYS A 200 -6.08 55.08 19.48
CA LYS A 200 -5.16 54.26 20.27
C LYS A 200 -5.80 52.94 20.68
N ASN A 201 -7.02 52.99 21.22
CA ASN A 201 -7.74 51.78 21.60
C ASN A 201 -7.99 50.87 20.39
N THR A 202 -8.34 51.46 19.24
CA THR A 202 -8.51 50.71 17.98
C THR A 202 -7.20 50.04 17.55
N TYR A 203 -6.08 50.75 17.64
CA TYR A 203 -4.76 50.20 17.32
C TYR A 203 -4.36 49.07 18.27
N LEU A 204 -4.58 49.22 19.58
CA LEU A 204 -4.31 48.16 20.57
C LEU A 204 -5.16 46.90 20.31
N ILE A 205 -6.45 47.08 19.97
CA ILE A 205 -7.32 45.96 19.58
C ILE A 205 -6.77 45.28 18.32
N ALA A 206 -6.39 46.06 17.30
CA ALA A 206 -5.81 45.52 16.07
C ALA A 206 -4.53 44.71 16.33
N ILE A 207 -3.62 45.19 17.20
CA ILE A 207 -2.42 44.43 17.61
C ILE A 207 -2.82 43.07 18.19
N ASN A 208 -3.77 43.04 19.13
CA ASN A 208 -4.18 41.79 19.77
C ASN A 208 -4.81 40.81 18.78
N VAL A 209 -5.67 41.30 17.88
CA VAL A 209 -6.28 40.47 16.83
C VAL A 209 -5.21 39.91 15.89
N THR A 210 -4.30 40.74 15.39
CA THR A 210 -3.24 40.31 14.49
C THR A 210 -2.30 39.31 15.16
N ASN A 211 -1.95 39.52 16.43
CA ASN A 211 -1.13 38.56 17.19
C ASN A 211 -1.84 37.20 17.33
N LYS A 212 -3.14 37.19 17.62
CA LYS A 212 -3.89 35.94 17.74
C LYS A 212 -4.03 35.21 16.40
N GLN A 213 -4.25 35.94 15.31
CA GLN A 213 -4.28 35.38 13.96
C GLN A 213 -2.91 34.82 13.54
N LYS A 214 -1.82 35.53 13.87
CA LYS A 214 -0.45 35.05 13.66
C LYS A 214 -0.18 33.74 14.42
N GLU A 215 -0.58 33.68 15.70
CA GLU A 215 -0.44 32.46 16.51
C GLU A 215 -1.16 31.27 15.87
N ARG A 216 -2.43 31.45 15.45
CA ARG A 216 -3.21 30.41 14.76
C ARG A 216 -2.55 29.96 13.45
N TYR A 217 -2.06 30.90 12.65
CA TYR A 217 -1.38 30.60 11.39
C TYR A 217 -0.19 29.65 11.61
N TYR A 218 0.69 29.97 12.56
CA TYR A 218 1.95 29.23 12.77
C TYR A 218 1.81 27.98 13.64
N ASN A 219 0.80 27.91 14.52
CA ASN A 219 0.65 26.80 15.46
C ASN A 219 -0.51 25.86 15.14
N GLU A 220 -1.39 26.20 14.20
CA GLU A 220 -2.53 25.35 13.81
C GLU A 220 -2.57 25.17 12.30
N TYR A 221 -2.74 26.26 11.53
CA TYR A 221 -3.07 26.13 10.10
C TYR A 221 -1.93 25.60 9.24
N VAL A 222 -0.70 26.09 9.42
CA VAL A 222 0.46 25.58 8.69
C VAL A 222 0.82 24.15 9.14
N PRO A 223 0.86 23.83 10.45
CA PRO A 223 1.04 22.45 10.90
C PRO A 223 0.05 21.43 10.32
N GLU A 224 -1.26 21.72 10.36
CA GLU A 224 -2.28 20.83 9.79
C GLU A 224 -2.05 20.57 8.29
N LEU A 225 -1.66 21.62 7.56
CA LEU A 225 -1.36 21.50 6.14
C LEU A 225 -0.10 20.68 5.85
N LEU A 226 0.91 20.77 6.72
CA LEU A 226 2.14 20.01 6.64
C LEU A 226 1.91 18.52 6.92
N ASP A 227 1.09 18.20 7.93
CA ASP A 227 0.72 16.82 8.24
C ASP A 227 -0.08 16.20 7.08
N SER A 228 -0.99 16.95 6.47
CA SER A 228 -1.71 16.49 5.28
C SER A 228 -0.77 16.25 4.07
N LEU A 229 0.31 17.03 3.93
CA LEU A 229 1.37 16.77 2.93
C LEU A 229 2.22 15.54 3.27
N GLN A 230 2.43 15.26 4.57
CA GLN A 230 3.06 14.02 5.02
C GLN A 230 2.22 12.81 4.62
N ASP A 231 0.92 12.82 4.93
CA ASP A 231 -0.04 11.77 4.56
C ASP A 231 -0.05 11.51 3.04
N LEU A 232 0.02 12.58 2.23
CA LEU A 232 0.10 12.47 0.77
C LEU A 232 1.36 11.73 0.32
N SER A 233 2.50 12.00 0.96
CA SER A 233 3.77 11.34 0.66
C SER A 233 3.80 9.89 1.14
N GLU A 234 3.25 9.60 2.32
CA GLU A 234 3.10 8.25 2.85
C GLU A 234 2.17 7.41 1.97
N THR A 235 1.07 8.00 1.50
CA THR A 235 0.16 7.39 0.52
C THR A 235 0.90 7.04 -0.76
N ARG A 236 1.75 7.95 -1.28
CA ARG A 236 2.59 7.65 -2.45
C ARG A 236 3.46 6.42 -2.21
N ILE A 237 4.21 6.39 -1.10
CA ILE A 237 5.13 5.30 -0.77
C ILE A 237 4.36 3.97 -0.65
N SER A 238 3.22 3.97 0.06
CA SER A 238 2.41 2.78 0.24
C SER A 238 1.80 2.26 -1.06
N ASN A 239 1.50 3.11 -2.04
CA ASN A 239 0.93 2.69 -3.33
C ASN A 239 1.99 2.34 -4.38
N MET A 240 3.24 2.79 -4.20
CA MET A 240 4.37 2.26 -4.97
C MET A 240 4.75 0.85 -4.55
N ALA A 241 4.47 0.50 -3.29
CA ALA A 241 4.54 -0.85 -2.82
C ALA A 241 3.39 -1.67 -3.45
N ILE A 242 3.78 -2.50 -4.40
CA ILE A 242 3.22 -3.84 -4.69
C ILE A 242 2.23 -3.90 -5.88
N ASP A 243 2.57 -4.76 -6.84
CA ASP A 243 1.64 -5.33 -7.84
C ASP A 243 0.39 -5.90 -7.13
N PRO A 244 -0.84 -5.51 -7.48
CA PRO A 244 -2.05 -5.99 -6.81
C PRO A 244 -2.13 -7.52 -6.68
N THR A 245 -1.63 -8.25 -7.67
CA THR A 245 -1.58 -9.72 -7.66
C THR A 245 -0.64 -10.24 -6.56
N SER A 246 0.54 -9.63 -6.44
CA SER A 246 1.52 -9.90 -5.40
C SER A 246 0.99 -9.53 -4.01
N GLN A 247 0.22 -8.43 -3.87
CA GLN A 247 -0.44 -8.11 -2.59
C GLN A 247 -1.41 -9.21 -2.19
N VAL A 248 -2.27 -9.64 -3.11
CA VAL A 248 -3.24 -10.71 -2.85
C VAL A 248 -2.51 -11.98 -2.44
N PHE A 249 -1.45 -12.34 -3.17
CA PHE A 249 -0.65 -13.53 -2.87
C PHE A 249 0.02 -13.48 -1.50
N LEU A 250 0.71 -12.38 -1.19
CA LEU A 250 1.37 -12.18 0.10
C LEU A 250 0.36 -12.09 1.25
N ARG A 251 -0.80 -11.45 1.04
CA ARG A 251 -1.89 -11.39 2.02
C ARG A 251 -2.43 -12.78 2.34
N ASN A 252 -2.63 -13.60 1.30
CA ASN A 252 -3.14 -14.95 1.47
C ASN A 252 -2.14 -15.85 2.20
N ILE A 253 -0.83 -15.74 1.88
CA ILE A 253 0.22 -16.45 2.65
C ILE A 253 0.21 -15.98 4.09
N LEU A 254 0.31 -14.66 4.32
CA LEU A 254 0.37 -14.07 5.65
C LEU A 254 -0.79 -14.54 6.52
N THR A 255 -2.01 -14.53 6.00
CA THR A 255 -3.20 -14.92 6.75
C THR A 255 -3.24 -16.43 7.04
N LYS A 256 -2.87 -17.27 6.06
CA LYS A 256 -2.80 -18.74 6.23
C LYS A 256 -1.73 -19.14 7.25
N SER A 257 -0.54 -18.55 7.15
CA SER A 257 0.56 -18.82 8.09
C SER A 257 0.21 -18.30 9.49
N LYS A 258 -0.31 -17.08 9.61
CA LYS A 258 -0.73 -16.49 10.89
C LYS A 258 -1.84 -17.28 11.59
N SER A 259 -2.86 -17.75 10.85
CA SER A 259 -3.95 -18.57 11.41
C SER A 259 -3.48 -19.95 11.89
N SER A 260 -2.49 -20.55 11.22
CA SER A 260 -1.96 -21.88 11.59
C SER A 260 -0.99 -21.87 12.78
N LEU A 261 -0.36 -20.73 13.09
CA LEU A 261 0.71 -20.64 14.11
C LEU A 261 0.29 -21.15 15.49
N THR A 262 -0.94 -20.86 15.94
CA THR A 262 -1.42 -21.29 17.26
C THR A 262 -1.47 -22.81 17.36
N GLU A 263 -1.99 -23.49 16.35
CA GLU A 263 -2.09 -24.95 16.34
C GLU A 263 -0.72 -25.62 16.15
N LEU A 264 0.13 -25.07 15.27
CA LEU A 264 1.50 -25.55 15.09
C LEU A 264 2.34 -25.43 16.38
N ARG A 265 2.17 -24.36 17.16
CA ARG A 265 2.82 -24.20 18.47
C ARG A 265 2.37 -25.29 19.44
N LYS A 266 1.06 -25.53 19.56
CA LYS A 266 0.51 -26.57 20.43
C LYS A 266 1.03 -27.97 20.05
N ASP A 267 1.08 -28.26 18.75
CA ASP A 267 1.57 -29.54 18.23
C ASP A 267 3.06 -29.75 18.53
N VAL A 268 3.90 -28.74 18.27
CA VAL A 268 5.33 -28.77 18.64
C VAL A 268 5.52 -29.00 20.14
N ASP A 269 4.74 -28.32 20.99
CA ASP A 269 4.82 -28.49 22.45
C ASP A 269 4.39 -29.90 22.88
N ALA A 270 3.36 -30.47 22.26
CA ALA A 270 2.94 -31.85 22.49
C ALA A 270 4.04 -32.86 22.10
N LYS A 271 4.59 -32.74 20.88
CA LYS A 271 5.66 -33.62 20.39
C LYS A 271 6.93 -33.50 21.20
N ARG A 272 7.27 -32.29 21.67
CA ARG A 272 8.41 -32.07 22.56
C ARG A 272 8.23 -32.83 23.87
N ARG A 273 7.02 -32.81 24.45
CA ARG A 273 6.72 -33.57 25.68
C ARG A 273 6.84 -35.08 25.48
N GLU A 274 6.41 -35.62 24.33
CA GLU A 274 6.56 -37.04 23.98
C GLU A 274 8.04 -37.45 23.90
N VAL A 275 8.86 -36.66 23.20
CA VAL A 275 10.32 -36.88 23.09
C VAL A 275 11.00 -36.85 24.45
N GLU A 276 10.69 -35.86 25.29
CA GLU A 276 11.24 -35.79 26.65
C GLU A 276 10.77 -36.95 27.53
N GLY A 277 9.55 -37.45 27.31
CA GLY A 277 9.07 -38.69 27.92
C GLY A 277 9.94 -39.89 27.56
N ALA A 278 10.22 -40.10 26.27
CA ALA A 278 11.06 -41.20 25.80
C ALA A 278 12.51 -41.09 26.32
N LYS A 279 13.09 -39.88 26.35
CA LYS A 279 14.42 -39.63 26.94
C LYS A 279 14.47 -39.98 28.42
N ARG A 280 13.45 -39.59 29.20
CA ARG A 280 13.34 -39.94 30.63
C ARG A 280 13.29 -41.45 30.84
N VAL A 281 12.47 -42.16 30.07
CA VAL A 281 12.40 -43.63 30.12
C VAL A 281 13.78 -44.25 29.86
N ARG A 282 14.47 -43.81 28.82
CA ARG A 282 15.82 -44.29 28.52
C ARG A 282 16.81 -44.02 29.66
N GLY A 283 16.71 -42.86 30.31
CA GLY A 283 17.50 -42.54 31.50
C GLY A 283 17.27 -43.54 32.64
N LEU A 284 16.00 -43.86 32.93
CA LEU A 284 15.64 -44.84 33.97
C LEU A 284 16.16 -46.26 33.65
N ILE A 285 16.18 -46.67 32.38
CA ILE A 285 16.75 -47.96 31.95
C ILE A 285 18.25 -48.00 32.25
N ARG A 286 18.98 -46.93 31.91
CA ARG A 286 20.43 -46.82 32.17
C ARG A 286 20.78 -46.80 33.65
N GLU A 287 19.88 -46.28 34.49
CA GLU A 287 20.01 -46.30 35.95
C GLU A 287 19.59 -47.65 36.58
N GLY A 288 19.17 -48.63 35.77
CA GLY A 288 18.68 -49.93 36.26
C GLY A 288 17.30 -49.88 36.94
N LYS A 289 16.59 -48.75 36.84
CA LYS A 289 15.28 -48.52 37.45
C LYS A 289 14.10 -48.92 36.56
N ASP A 290 14.37 -49.24 35.29
CA ASP A 290 13.40 -49.69 34.31
C ASP A 290 13.98 -50.89 33.53
N LYS A 291 13.16 -51.91 33.28
CA LYS A 291 13.57 -53.18 32.67
C LYS A 291 13.20 -53.30 31.18
N ARG A 292 12.65 -52.25 30.57
CA ARG A 292 12.38 -52.22 29.14
C ARG A 292 13.67 -52.32 28.33
N ASP A 293 13.56 -52.84 27.11
CA ASP A 293 14.68 -52.91 26.18
C ASP A 293 15.12 -51.51 25.72
N GLU A 294 16.39 -51.16 25.97
CA GLU A 294 16.93 -49.84 25.61
C GLU A 294 16.87 -49.60 24.09
N ALA A 295 17.09 -50.64 23.27
CA ALA A 295 17.08 -50.52 21.82
C ALA A 295 15.67 -50.18 21.29
N SER A 296 14.63 -50.84 21.79
CA SER A 296 13.23 -50.54 21.48
C SER A 296 12.84 -49.10 21.88
N VAL A 297 13.25 -48.65 23.08
CA VAL A 297 12.99 -47.27 23.52
C VAL A 297 13.75 -46.25 22.68
N LEU A 298 14.98 -46.55 22.28
CA LEU A 298 15.77 -45.69 21.40
C LEU A 298 15.15 -45.55 20.02
N GLN A 299 14.64 -46.64 19.43
CA GLN A 299 13.93 -46.60 18.15
C GLN A 299 12.64 -45.76 18.23
N SER A 300 11.88 -45.90 19.33
CA SER A 300 10.71 -45.07 19.59
C SER A 300 11.08 -43.60 19.80
N GLN A 301 12.17 -43.31 20.51
CA GLN A 301 12.68 -41.95 20.69
C GLN A 301 13.02 -41.30 19.35
N PHE A 302 13.71 -42.01 18.45
CA PHE A 302 14.05 -41.47 17.12
C PHE A 302 12.81 -41.20 16.27
N TYR A 303 11.82 -42.08 16.29
CA TYR A 303 10.55 -41.85 15.61
C TYR A 303 9.82 -40.60 16.13
N LEU A 304 9.76 -40.41 17.45
CA LEU A 304 9.15 -39.22 18.05
C LEU A 304 9.94 -37.94 17.74
N GLN A 305 11.28 -38.03 17.69
CA GLN A 305 12.13 -36.91 17.30
C GLN A 305 11.90 -36.52 15.83
N GLU A 306 11.75 -37.50 14.94
CA GLU A 306 11.44 -37.24 13.53
C GLU A 306 10.11 -36.48 13.38
N GLN A 307 9.07 -36.89 14.10
CA GLN A 307 7.79 -36.16 14.12
C GLN A 307 7.91 -34.75 14.70
N LEU A 308 8.65 -34.59 15.82
CA LEU A 308 8.90 -33.27 16.39
C LEU A 308 9.59 -32.35 15.38
N HIS A 309 10.64 -32.84 14.71
CA HIS A 309 11.35 -32.06 13.71
C HIS A 309 10.43 -31.68 12.54
N GLU A 310 9.53 -32.56 12.10
CA GLU A 310 8.56 -32.24 11.05
C GLU A 310 7.63 -31.09 11.47
N SER A 311 7.08 -31.14 12.68
CA SER A 311 6.21 -30.09 13.22
C SER A 311 6.96 -28.78 13.48
N GLU A 312 8.21 -28.85 13.97
CA GLU A 312 9.07 -27.68 14.16
C GLU A 312 9.38 -26.98 12.84
N ARG A 313 9.68 -27.73 11.76
CA ARG A 313 9.88 -27.14 10.43
C ARG A 313 8.64 -26.37 9.98
N LYS A 314 7.44 -26.97 10.10
CA LYS A 314 6.17 -26.32 9.72
C LYS A 314 5.95 -25.02 10.49
N LYS A 315 6.17 -25.05 11.81
CA LYS A 315 6.08 -23.87 12.69
C LYS A 315 7.08 -22.78 12.26
N ILE A 316 8.36 -23.12 12.10
CA ILE A 316 9.42 -22.17 11.73
C ILE A 316 9.13 -21.54 10.38
N THR A 317 8.71 -22.32 9.38
CA THR A 317 8.29 -21.77 8.09
C THR A 317 7.19 -20.72 8.25
N ALA A 318 6.13 -21.04 8.99
CA ALA A 318 5.04 -20.09 9.22
C ALA A 318 5.49 -18.83 9.99
N GLU A 319 6.38 -18.96 10.98
CA GLU A 319 6.93 -17.81 11.73
C GLU A 319 7.78 -16.90 10.83
N VAL A 320 8.65 -17.49 10.01
CA VAL A 320 9.51 -16.75 9.07
C VAL A 320 8.67 -16.08 7.97
N GLU A 321 7.66 -16.76 7.43
CA GLU A 321 6.73 -16.18 6.46
C GLU A 321 6.00 -14.96 7.03
N VAL A 322 5.44 -15.08 8.24
CA VAL A 322 4.76 -13.96 8.91
C VAL A 322 5.72 -12.80 9.14
N ALA A 323 6.90 -13.05 9.70
CA ALA A 323 7.88 -12.01 10.00
C ALA A 323 8.42 -11.31 8.74
N THR A 324 8.72 -12.07 7.69
CA THR A 324 9.27 -11.55 6.43
C THR A 324 8.25 -10.74 5.65
N ILE A 325 7.00 -11.21 5.58
CA ILE A 325 5.95 -10.48 4.86
C ILE A 325 5.60 -9.21 5.65
N ALA A 326 5.41 -9.30 6.96
CA ALA A 326 5.06 -8.14 7.78
C ALA A 326 6.15 -7.06 7.79
N SER A 327 7.44 -7.43 7.69
CA SER A 327 8.53 -6.44 7.67
C SER A 327 8.62 -5.66 6.35
N VAL A 328 8.17 -6.23 5.24
CA VAL A 328 8.27 -5.61 3.91
C VAL A 328 7.01 -4.84 3.53
N VAL A 329 5.83 -5.41 3.79
CA VAL A 329 4.55 -4.83 3.33
C VAL A 329 3.60 -4.44 4.47
N GLY A 330 4.02 -4.59 5.73
CA GLY A 330 3.16 -4.39 6.90
C GLY A 330 2.14 -5.52 7.09
N ASP A 331 1.26 -5.38 8.08
CA ASP A 331 0.19 -6.35 8.33
C ASP A 331 -1.00 -6.12 7.39
N ILE A 332 -0.85 -6.57 6.14
CA ILE A 332 -1.90 -6.49 5.12
C ILE A 332 -3.05 -7.49 5.32
N SER A 333 -3.02 -8.29 6.39
CA SER A 333 -4.10 -9.24 6.72
C SER A 333 -5.27 -8.60 7.47
N VAL A 334 -5.09 -7.38 8.00
CA VAL A 334 -6.13 -6.66 8.75
C VAL A 334 -7.29 -6.30 7.83
N GLY A 335 -8.51 -6.72 8.20
CA GLY A 335 -9.73 -6.48 7.42
C GLY A 335 -9.96 -7.45 6.24
N ALA A 336 -9.07 -8.42 6.01
CA ALA A 336 -9.23 -9.41 4.96
C ALA A 336 -10.42 -10.35 5.26
N LYS A 337 -11.28 -10.55 4.26
CA LYS A 337 -12.48 -11.42 4.34
C LYS A 337 -12.25 -12.66 3.49
N GLN A 338 -11.56 -13.64 4.08
CA GLN A 338 -11.12 -14.82 3.33
C GLN A 338 -12.27 -15.73 2.92
N HIS A 339 -12.09 -16.37 1.77
CA HIS A 339 -12.93 -17.48 1.33
C HIS A 339 -12.67 -18.73 2.19
N ALA A 340 -13.71 -19.43 2.62
CA ALA A 340 -13.60 -20.74 3.25
C ALA A 340 -13.41 -21.85 2.21
N PHE A 341 -12.24 -21.89 1.57
CA PHE A 341 -11.92 -22.87 0.55
C PHE A 341 -11.87 -24.30 1.08
N LYS A 342 -12.51 -25.21 0.35
CA LYS A 342 -12.48 -26.65 0.56
C LYS A 342 -11.87 -27.31 -0.67
N ALA A 343 -10.98 -28.28 -0.47
CA ALA A 343 -10.43 -29.04 -1.59
C ALA A 343 -11.53 -29.91 -2.23
N GLN A 344 -11.64 -29.86 -3.56
CA GLN A 344 -12.64 -30.58 -4.33
C GLN A 344 -12.05 -31.20 -5.61
N THR A 345 -12.57 -32.36 -5.98
CA THR A 345 -12.32 -33.00 -7.28
C THR A 345 -13.55 -32.83 -8.15
N PHE A 346 -13.42 -32.10 -9.25
CA PHE A 346 -14.51 -31.75 -10.16
C PHE A 346 -14.79 -32.89 -11.14
N LYS A 347 -16.00 -33.46 -11.08
CA LYS A 347 -16.42 -34.59 -11.94
C LYS A 347 -16.94 -34.13 -13.31
N ILE A 348 -17.24 -32.85 -13.46
CA ILE A 348 -17.70 -32.20 -14.69
C ILE A 348 -16.76 -31.04 -15.03
N PRO A 349 -16.62 -30.64 -16.31
CA PRO A 349 -15.78 -29.51 -16.67
C PRO A 349 -16.30 -28.23 -16.02
N THR A 350 -15.54 -27.69 -15.08
CA THR A 350 -15.90 -26.47 -14.33
C THR A 350 -14.91 -25.36 -14.67
N ASN A 351 -15.37 -24.14 -14.88
CA ASN A 351 -14.46 -23.01 -15.14
C ASN A 351 -13.90 -22.48 -13.82
N CYS A 352 -12.62 -22.11 -13.82
CA CYS A 352 -12.01 -21.39 -12.70
C CYS A 352 -12.46 -19.93 -12.73
N ASP A 353 -13.03 -19.44 -11.65
CA ASP A 353 -13.54 -18.07 -11.54
C ASP A 353 -12.42 -17.02 -11.55
N LEU A 354 -11.18 -17.43 -11.27
CA LEU A 354 -10.03 -16.52 -11.33
C LEU A 354 -9.42 -16.41 -12.74
N CYS A 355 -9.13 -17.53 -13.41
CA CYS A 355 -8.40 -17.50 -14.69
C CYS A 355 -9.26 -17.84 -15.92
N GLY A 356 -10.52 -18.21 -15.74
CA GLY A 356 -11.46 -18.59 -16.81
C GLY A 356 -11.20 -19.96 -17.45
N GLU A 357 -10.02 -20.56 -17.26
CA GLU A 357 -9.67 -21.87 -17.80
C GLU A 357 -10.47 -23.00 -17.13
N ARG A 358 -10.70 -24.09 -17.87
CA ARG A 358 -11.39 -25.28 -17.35
C ARG A 358 -10.53 -26.05 -16.34
N ILE A 359 -11.17 -26.44 -15.24
CA ILE A 359 -10.73 -27.44 -14.26
C ILE A 359 -11.24 -28.80 -14.78
N TRP A 360 -10.37 -29.58 -15.42
CA TRP A 360 -10.75 -30.86 -16.02
C TRP A 360 -9.55 -31.82 -16.16
N GLY A 361 -9.84 -33.11 -16.38
CA GLY A 361 -8.86 -34.15 -16.68
C GLY A 361 -8.03 -34.55 -15.47
N LEU A 362 -6.76 -34.91 -15.71
CA LEU A 362 -5.80 -35.29 -14.64
C LEU A 362 -5.59 -34.16 -13.60
N SER A 363 -5.95 -32.93 -13.96
CA SER A 363 -5.88 -31.72 -13.11
C SER A 363 -7.24 -31.27 -12.59
N ALA A 364 -8.24 -32.17 -12.51
CA ALA A 364 -9.58 -31.86 -12.00
C ALA A 364 -9.64 -31.57 -10.48
N LYS A 365 -8.50 -31.27 -9.83
CA LYS A 365 -8.42 -30.87 -8.42
C LYS A 365 -8.40 -29.35 -8.31
N GLY A 366 -9.22 -28.81 -7.43
CA GLY A 366 -9.26 -27.38 -7.15
C GLY A 366 -9.91 -27.12 -5.80
N PHE A 367 -10.45 -25.92 -5.64
CA PHE A 367 -11.11 -25.49 -4.42
C PHE A 367 -12.49 -24.89 -4.72
N ASP A 368 -13.43 -25.13 -3.81
CA ASP A 368 -14.72 -24.45 -3.73
C ASP A 368 -14.82 -23.67 -2.42
N CYS A 369 -15.21 -22.40 -2.47
CA CYS A 369 -15.52 -21.63 -1.28
C CYS A 369 -16.90 -22.06 -0.76
N LYS A 370 -16.97 -22.56 0.47
CA LYS A 370 -18.22 -23.02 1.09
C LYS A 370 -19.25 -21.92 1.26
N ASP A 371 -18.81 -20.67 1.37
CA ASP A 371 -19.69 -19.56 1.75
C ASP A 371 -20.26 -18.83 0.53
N CYS A 372 -19.46 -18.68 -0.54
CA CYS A 372 -19.87 -17.90 -1.73
C CYS A 372 -19.84 -18.69 -3.03
N GLY A 373 -19.42 -19.97 -3.02
CA GLY A 373 -19.38 -20.83 -4.21
C GLY A 373 -18.21 -20.56 -5.17
N PHE A 374 -17.30 -19.63 -4.85
CA PHE A 374 -16.14 -19.31 -5.69
C PHE A 374 -15.30 -20.57 -5.94
N THR A 375 -15.03 -20.88 -7.19
CA THR A 375 -14.37 -22.10 -7.65
C THR A 375 -13.05 -21.75 -8.35
N CYS A 376 -11.94 -22.35 -7.93
CA CYS A 376 -10.65 -22.09 -8.54
C CYS A 376 -9.74 -23.32 -8.65
N HIS A 377 -8.75 -23.27 -9.55
CA HIS A 377 -7.67 -24.27 -9.56
C HIS A 377 -6.86 -24.23 -8.26
N ASN A 378 -6.14 -25.31 -7.97
CA ASN A 378 -5.14 -25.34 -6.92
C ASN A 378 -4.06 -24.24 -7.11
N LYS A 379 -3.56 -24.06 -8.35
CA LYS A 379 -2.60 -22.99 -8.71
C LYS A 379 -3.14 -21.56 -8.53
N CYS A 380 -4.45 -21.42 -8.39
CA CYS A 380 -5.16 -20.14 -8.33
C CYS A 380 -5.56 -19.76 -6.90
N GLU A 381 -5.67 -20.70 -5.95
CA GLU A 381 -6.12 -20.47 -4.56
C GLU A 381 -5.46 -19.24 -3.94
N MET A 382 -4.13 -19.22 -3.90
CA MET A 382 -3.37 -18.14 -3.27
C MET A 382 -3.44 -16.81 -4.02
N LYS A 383 -3.98 -16.78 -5.24
CA LYS A 383 -4.12 -15.57 -6.06
C LYS A 383 -5.55 -15.01 -6.02
N VAL A 384 -6.48 -15.67 -5.34
CA VAL A 384 -7.87 -15.18 -5.21
C VAL A 384 -7.89 -14.02 -4.19
N PRO A 385 -8.47 -12.86 -4.53
CA PRO A 385 -8.65 -11.76 -3.58
C PRO A 385 -9.40 -12.20 -2.30
N ALA A 386 -9.05 -11.58 -1.18
CA ALA A 386 -9.65 -11.91 0.13
C ALA A 386 -10.87 -11.02 0.43
N ASP A 387 -11.84 -11.03 -0.48
CA ASP A 387 -13.04 -10.18 -0.47
C ASP A 387 -14.34 -11.01 -0.57
N CYS A 388 -14.39 -12.13 0.16
CA CYS A 388 -15.52 -13.05 0.11
C CYS A 388 -16.86 -12.33 0.40
N PRO A 389 -17.82 -12.32 -0.54
CA PRO A 389 -19.09 -11.59 -0.39
C PRO A 389 -19.94 -12.09 0.78
N ALA A 390 -19.92 -13.39 1.04
CA ALA A 390 -20.67 -14.00 2.15
C ALA A 390 -20.11 -13.57 3.52
N ALA A 391 -18.77 -13.42 3.63
CA ALA A 391 -18.13 -12.88 4.82
C ALA A 391 -18.42 -11.37 5.00
N GLN A 392 -18.73 -10.63 3.93
CA GLN A 392 -19.17 -9.23 4.03
C GLN A 392 -20.55 -9.11 4.67
N LEU A 393 -21.52 -9.91 4.23
CA LEU A 393 -22.87 -9.92 4.79
C LEU A 393 -22.88 -10.36 6.26
N ALA A 394 -22.04 -11.33 6.63
CA ALA A 394 -21.91 -11.77 8.01
C ALA A 394 -21.34 -10.67 8.94
N SER A 395 -20.34 -9.90 8.49
CA SER A 395 -19.78 -8.81 9.32
C SER A 395 -20.77 -7.66 9.52
N MET A 396 -21.53 -7.30 8.48
CA MET A 396 -22.56 -6.25 8.56
C MET A 396 -23.71 -6.66 9.50
N ALA A 397 -24.14 -7.93 9.45
CA ALA A 397 -25.15 -8.45 10.37
C ALA A 397 -24.66 -8.45 11.84
N MET A 398 -23.38 -8.73 12.07
CA MET A 398 -22.80 -8.74 13.42
C MET A 398 -22.64 -7.33 13.99
N GLU A 399 -22.29 -6.33 13.18
CA GLU A 399 -22.28 -4.91 13.57
C GLU A 399 -23.67 -4.37 13.92
N GLN A 400 -24.71 -4.81 13.19
CA GLN A 400 -26.09 -4.46 13.52
C GLN A 400 -26.56 -5.10 14.84
N ALA A 401 -26.13 -6.33 15.11
CA ALA A 401 -26.44 -7.01 16.38
C ALA A 401 -25.73 -6.37 17.58
N THR A 402 -24.46 -5.99 17.46
CA THR A 402 -23.72 -5.30 18.54
C THR A 402 -24.25 -3.89 18.80
N ALA A 403 -24.68 -3.17 17.76
CA ALA A 403 -25.37 -1.89 17.91
C ALA A 403 -26.70 -2.02 18.67
N HIS A 404 -27.44 -3.12 18.45
CA HIS A 404 -28.70 -3.38 19.17
C HIS A 404 -28.48 -3.74 20.65
N VAL A 405 -27.46 -4.54 20.97
CA VAL A 405 -27.11 -4.89 22.36
C VAL A 405 -26.63 -3.67 23.16
N SER A 406 -25.92 -2.73 22.53
CA SER A 406 -25.48 -1.48 23.17
C SER A 406 -26.64 -0.52 23.46
N ALA A 407 -27.67 -0.51 22.59
CA ALA A 407 -28.87 0.30 22.77
C ALA A 407 -29.80 -0.23 23.88
N ASP A 408 -29.86 -1.55 24.10
CA ASP A 408 -30.62 -2.14 25.20
C ASP A 408 -29.91 -2.01 26.56
N ALA A 409 -28.58 -1.84 26.59
CA ALA A 409 -27.82 -1.62 27.83
C ALA A 409 -27.87 -0.16 28.33
N THR A 410 -28.42 0.77 27.54
CA THR A 410 -28.57 2.20 27.88
C THR A 410 -30.02 2.59 28.19
N ARG A 411 -30.92 1.61 28.31
CA ARG A 411 -32.32 1.77 28.73
C ARG A 411 -32.56 1.04 30.04
#